data_AF-A0A1K1S061-F1
#
_entry.id   AF-A0A1K1S061-F1
#
_cell.length_a   1.000
_cell.length_b   1.000
_cell.length_c   1.000
_cell.angle_alpha   90.00
_cell.angle_beta   90.00
_cell.angle_gamma   90.00
#
_symmetry.space_group_name_H-M   'P 1'
#
loop_
_entity.id
_entity.type
_entity.pdbx_description
1 polymer ?
#
loop_
_entity_poly.entity_id
_entity_poly.type
_entity_poly.pdbx_seq_one_letter_code
_entity_poly.pdbx_strand_id
1 'polypeptide(L)'
;MSLLKNIFRKKEATVKTYHDFWNWFETNEHMFYDVVKNEKNIEKNFLNKLSARLGELRDGCYFLTGMYDSDKAELIITPDGL
;
A
#
# COMPACT_ATOMS: atom_id res chain seq x y z
N MET A 1 -4.68 25.91 -3.87
CA MET A 1 -5.57 26.09 -2.70
C MET A 1 -5.43 24.89 -1.78
N SER A 2 -5.65 25.11 -0.48
CA SER A 2 -5.35 24.24 0.66
C SER A 2 -5.92 22.81 0.57
N LEU A 3 -5.07 21.79 0.36
CA LEU A 3 -5.46 20.37 0.41
C LEU A 3 -4.67 19.49 1.40
N LEU A 4 -3.72 20.04 2.16
CA LEU A 4 -2.79 19.21 2.97
C LEU A 4 -2.76 19.50 4.47
N LYS A 5 -3.63 20.35 5.02
CA LYS A 5 -3.41 20.85 6.38
C LYS A 5 -3.77 19.90 7.54
N ASN A 6 -4.49 18.80 7.33
CA ASN A 6 -5.05 18.01 8.45
C ASN A 6 -4.84 16.48 8.39
N ILE A 7 -3.94 15.94 7.56
CA ILE A 7 -3.87 14.48 7.34
C ILE A 7 -3.04 13.74 8.42
N PHE A 8 -2.21 14.41 9.20
CA PHE A 8 -1.25 13.73 10.12
C PHE A 8 -1.66 13.67 11.60
N ARG A 9 -2.95 13.43 11.90
CA ARG A 9 -3.35 13.22 13.31
C ARG A 9 -4.56 12.32 13.57
N LYS A 10 -4.82 11.33 12.72
CA LYS A 10 -5.72 10.23 13.07
C LYS A 10 -4.90 8.96 13.26
N LYS A 11 -5.09 8.31 14.41
CA LYS A 11 -4.71 6.92 14.66
C LYS A 11 -5.02 6.14 13.38
N GLU A 12 -4.05 5.42 12.80
CA GLU A 12 -4.27 4.73 11.53
C GLU A 12 -5.57 3.93 11.63
N ALA A 13 -6.56 4.31 10.82
CA ALA A 13 -7.89 3.75 10.92
C ALA A 13 -7.82 2.26 10.58
N THR A 14 -8.53 1.43 11.33
CA THR A 14 -8.70 0.01 11.00
C THR A 14 -9.32 -0.10 9.62
N VAL A 15 -8.71 -0.88 8.75
CA VAL A 15 -9.22 -1.19 7.42
C VAL A 15 -10.33 -2.23 7.59
N LYS A 16 -11.58 -1.87 7.28
CA LYS A 16 -12.73 -2.77 7.44
C LYS A 16 -13.36 -3.16 6.11
N THR A 17 -13.10 -2.40 5.06
CA THR A 17 -13.63 -2.60 3.72
C THR A 17 -12.54 -2.39 2.68
N TYR A 18 -12.70 -2.96 1.48
CA TYR A 18 -11.78 -2.72 0.36
C TYR A 18 -11.63 -1.22 0.04
N HIS A 19 -12.69 -0.44 0.23
CA HIS A 19 -12.63 1.01 0.05
C HIS A 19 -11.71 1.68 1.08
N ASP A 20 -11.76 1.25 2.34
CA ASP A 20 -10.85 1.76 3.38
C ASP A 20 -9.38 1.43 3.07
N PHE A 21 -9.13 0.24 2.51
CA PHE A 21 -7.80 -0.16 2.08
C PHE A 21 -7.27 0.74 0.96
N TRP A 22 -8.07 0.98 -0.08
CA TRP A 22 -7.64 1.82 -1.20
C TRP A 22 -7.46 3.29 -0.77
N ASN A 23 -8.30 3.80 0.13
CA ASN A 23 -8.08 5.13 0.72
C ASN A 23 -6.77 5.19 1.53
N TRP A 24 -6.45 4.16 2.30
CA TRP A 24 -5.16 4.07 2.98
C TRP A 24 -4.00 4.00 1.96
N PHE A 25 -4.13 3.19 0.91
CA PHE A 25 -3.10 3.02 -0.10
C PHE A 25 -2.83 4.34 -0.85
N GLU A 26 -3.87 5.07 -1.26
CA GLU A 26 -3.76 6.39 -1.90
C GLU A 26 -2.94 7.36 -1.02
N THR A 27 -3.17 7.38 0.29
CA THR A 27 -2.36 8.23 1.21
C THR A 27 -0.90 7.77 1.38
N ASN A 28 -0.58 6.54 0.97
CA ASN A 28 0.75 5.94 1.10
C ASN A 28 1.43 5.67 -0.26
N GLU A 29 0.78 6.02 -1.38
CA GLU A 29 1.24 5.65 -2.73
C GLU A 29 2.59 6.26 -3.10
N HIS A 30 2.88 7.47 -2.61
CA HIS A 30 4.18 8.10 -2.81
C HIS A 30 5.30 7.34 -2.08
N MET A 31 5.04 6.90 -0.85
CA MET A 31 5.99 6.08 -0.09
C MET A 31 6.20 4.73 -0.78
N PHE A 32 5.13 4.12 -1.28
CA PHE A 32 5.21 2.90 -2.07
C PHE A 32 6.12 3.09 -3.28
N TYR A 33 5.85 4.11 -4.10
CA TYR A 33 6.63 4.41 -5.30
C TYR A 33 8.11 4.62 -4.99
N ASP A 34 8.41 5.46 -4.00
CA ASP A 34 9.79 5.77 -3.62
C ASP A 34 10.54 4.52 -3.15
N VAL A 35 9.88 3.65 -2.38
CA VAL A 35 10.48 2.42 -1.88
C VAL A 35 10.73 1.43 -3.01
N VAL A 36 9.76 1.23 -3.91
CA VAL A 36 9.89 0.33 -5.06
C VAL A 36 10.97 0.82 -6.02
N LYS A 37 10.94 2.10 -6.39
CA LYS A 37 11.90 2.70 -7.33
C LYS A 37 13.35 2.65 -6.85
N ASN A 38 13.56 2.84 -5.55
CA ASN A 38 14.91 2.88 -4.99
C ASN A 38 15.42 1.51 -4.55
N GLU A 39 14.61 0.44 -4.62
CA GLU A 39 14.94 -0.93 -4.21
C GLU A 39 15.49 -1.07 -2.78
N LYS A 40 15.25 -0.07 -1.92
CA LYS A 40 15.79 -0.05 -0.56
C LYS A 40 14.87 -0.80 0.39
N ASN A 41 15.22 -2.05 0.70
CA ASN A 41 14.55 -2.88 1.72
C ASN A 41 13.02 -2.82 1.60
N ILE A 42 12.51 -3.05 0.38
CA ILE A 42 11.09 -2.88 0.01
C ILE A 42 10.16 -3.59 1.00
N GLU A 43 10.56 -4.79 1.42
CA GLU A 43 9.83 -5.60 2.39
C GLU A 43 9.62 -4.90 3.73
N LYS A 44 10.71 -4.43 4.35
CA LYS A 44 10.67 -3.76 5.65
C LYS A 44 10.00 -2.38 5.57
N ASN A 45 10.23 -1.66 4.49
CA ASN A 45 9.82 -0.26 4.37
C ASN A 45 8.35 -0.11 3.96
N PHE A 46 7.81 -1.06 3.19
CA PHE A 46 6.43 -0.98 2.71
C PHE A 46 5.66 -2.31 2.75
N LEU A 47 6.21 -3.44 2.28
CA LEU A 47 5.40 -4.66 2.11
C LEU A 47 4.89 -5.23 3.44
N ASN A 48 5.63 -5.09 4.53
CA ASN A 48 5.14 -5.49 5.86
C ASN A 48 3.89 -4.70 6.27
N LYS A 49 3.84 -3.40 5.94
CA LYS A 49 2.66 -2.56 6.20
C LYS A 49 1.51 -2.95 5.28
N LEU A 50 1.79 -3.12 3.99
CA LEU A 50 0.83 -3.55 2.99
C LEU A 50 0.19 -4.89 3.39
N SER A 51 1.00 -5.88 3.75
CA SER A 51 0.55 -7.20 4.18
C SER A 51 -0.32 -7.13 5.42
N ALA A 52 0.03 -6.31 6.41
CA ALA A 52 -0.79 -6.14 7.61
C ALA A 52 -2.18 -5.56 7.27
N ARG A 53 -2.25 -4.57 6.37
CA ARG A 53 -3.51 -3.96 5.93
C ARG A 53 -4.36 -4.85 5.06
N LEU A 54 -3.74 -5.65 4.18
CA LEU A 54 -4.44 -6.69 3.42
C LEU A 54 -4.97 -7.79 4.33
N GLY A 55 -4.20 -8.21 5.33
CA GLY A 55 -4.64 -9.20 6.32
C GLY A 55 -5.83 -8.75 7.18
N GLU A 56 -6.02 -7.44 7.39
CA GLU A 56 -7.24 -6.91 8.03
C GLU A 56 -8.51 -7.13 7.19
N LEU A 57 -8.37 -7.25 5.86
CA LEU A 57 -9.49 -7.51 4.95
C LEU A 57 -9.75 -8.98 4.74
N ARG A 58 -8.68 -9.73 4.46
CA ARG A 58 -8.76 -11.12 4.02
C ARG A 58 -7.42 -11.81 4.17
N ASP A 59 -7.45 -12.98 4.80
CA ASP A 59 -6.33 -13.93 4.78
C ASP A 59 -6.17 -14.60 3.41
N GLY A 60 -4.94 -14.98 3.08
CA GLY A 60 -4.62 -15.61 1.79
C GLY A 60 -4.77 -14.61 0.64
N CYS A 61 -3.96 -13.55 0.65
CA CYS A 61 -3.74 -12.72 -0.53
C CYS A 61 -2.25 -12.75 -0.86
N TYR A 62 -1.91 -13.07 -2.09
CA TYR A 62 -0.58 -12.90 -2.65
C TYR A 62 -0.46 -11.51 -3.26
N PHE A 63 0.73 -10.95 -3.27
CA PHE A 63 1.00 -9.71 -3.96
C PHE A 63 2.41 -9.67 -4.52
N LEU A 64 2.57 -8.94 -5.62
CA LEU A 64 3.84 -8.68 -6.29
C LEU A 64 3.95 -7.19 -6.60
N THR A 65 5.16 -6.66 -6.53
CA THR A 65 5.43 -5.28 -6.90
C THR A 65 6.75 -5.15 -7.63
N GLY A 66 6.85 -4.13 -8.48
CA GLY A 66 8.05 -3.78 -9.22
C GLY A 66 7.88 -2.46 -9.95
N MET A 67 8.94 -2.03 -10.61
CA MET A 67 8.86 -0.96 -11.59
C MET A 67 8.34 -1.54 -12.90
N TYR A 68 7.20 -1.03 -13.39
CA TYR A 68 6.69 -1.37 -14.72
C TYR A 68 7.55 -0.70 -15.81
N ASP A 69 7.92 0.56 -15.58
CA ASP A 69 8.83 1.35 -16.42
C ASP A 69 9.65 2.34 -15.56
N SER A 70 10.30 3.33 -16.17
CA SER A 70 11.15 4.31 -15.45
C SER A 70 10.38 5.22 -14.49
N ASP A 71 9.07 5.39 -14.69
CA ASP A 71 8.24 6.37 -13.99
C ASP A 71 7.05 5.76 -13.26
N LYS A 72 6.71 4.49 -13.48
CA LYS A 72 5.53 3.83 -12.92
C LYS A 72 5.92 2.56 -12.16
N ALA A 73 5.47 2.48 -10.91
CA ALA A 73 5.51 1.26 -10.12
C ALA A 73 4.17 0.53 -10.24
N GLU A 74 4.20 -0.79 -10.19
CA GLU A 74 3.01 -1.65 -10.20
C GLU A 74 2.88 -2.43 -8.90
N LEU A 75 1.62 -2.64 -8.49
CA LEU A 75 1.24 -3.54 -7.41
C LEU A 75 0.14 -4.46 -7.92
N ILE A 76 0.41 -5.75 -7.91
CA ILE A 76 -0.53 -6.81 -8.27
C ILE A 76 -0.94 -7.50 -6.97
N ILE A 77 -2.25 -7.62 -6.73
CA ILE A 77 -2.81 -8.37 -5.60
C ILE A 77 -3.67 -9.49 -6.17
N THR A 78 -3.44 -10.71 -5.70
CA THR A 78 -4.17 -11.91 -6.14
C THR A 78 -4.70 -12.62 -4.91
N PRO A 79 -6.02 -12.79 -4.77
CA PRO A 79 -6.56 -13.62 -3.69
C PRO A 79 -6.09 -15.06 -3.86
N ASP A 80 -5.75 -15.71 -2.75
CA ASP A 80 -5.54 -17.15 -2.69
C ASP A 80 -6.88 -17.85 -2.94
N GLY A 81 -6.92 -18.64 -3.99
CA GLY A 81 -8.11 -19.30 -4.52
C GLY A 81 -7.74 -20.22 -5.66
N LEU A 82 -7.98 -21.53 -5.45
CA LEU A 82 -8.08 -22.53 -6.52
C LEU A 82 -9.23 -22.22 -7.47
#